data_AF-C8PQK8-F1
#
_entry.id   AF-C8PQK8-F1
#
_cell.length_a   1.000
_cell.length_b   1.000
_cell.length_c   1.000
_cell.angle_alpha   90.00
_cell.angle_beta   90.00
_cell.angle_gamma   90.00
#
_symmetry.space_group_name_H-M   'P 1'
#
loop_
_entity.id
_entity.type
_entity.pdbx_description
1 polymer ?
#
loop_
_entity_poly.entity_id
_entity_poly.type
_entity_poly.pdbx_seq_one_letter_code
_entity_poly.pdbx_strand_id
1 'polypeptide(L)'
;MLYQVRKIFLNDPQQRQQVIDLLESDDLHIDSCLDTTYGLFDEADTLAATASAFKNTLRCIAVRKALQGEGLLPPLMSELIADRNERGFFNLFIYTKREAAPFFERLGFYPIVTVADTLVFLENKKNGFEKYLVSLQKTGMHSGTVGAIVMNANPFTIGHYYLVEQAAAAVDHLHLFMVSDDASAIPFAVRERLIKENTAHFKNISYHRTQDYLISSATFPAYFLRDSDEAIALQAALDADIFIAIAHALSITHRFVGDEPFSHVTGLYNRILQDSLPAHGVQLHVIPRKTENGVPISASAARRLLQQEDWTKLAAIVPPATLRFFQSPEGGRIVQSLKQVKDITHY
;
A
#
# COMPACT_ATOMS: atom_id res chain seq x y z
N MET A 1 -21.76 16.16 29.77
CA MET A 1 -20.33 16.43 30.00
C MET A 1 -19.82 17.25 28.84
N LEU A 2 -19.01 18.27 29.11
CA LEU A 2 -18.32 18.98 28.04
C LEU A 2 -17.09 18.15 27.64
N TYR A 3 -17.00 17.80 26.35
CA TYR A 3 -15.84 17.13 25.80
C TYR A 3 -15.05 18.09 24.93
N GLN A 4 -13.72 17.98 24.97
CA GLN A 4 -12.83 18.81 24.15
C GLN A 4 -11.93 17.94 23.27
N VAL A 5 -11.91 18.24 21.98
CA VAL A 5 -10.97 17.61 21.03
C VAL A 5 -9.62 18.31 21.17
N ARG A 6 -8.56 17.53 21.38
CA ARG A 6 -7.19 18.02 21.50
C ARG A 6 -6.25 17.15 20.69
N LYS A 7 -5.22 17.77 20.12
CA LYS A 7 -4.12 17.04 19.51
C LYS A 7 -3.29 16.34 20.59
N ILE A 8 -2.96 15.07 20.35
CA ILE A 8 -2.10 14.25 21.20
C ILE A 8 -0.71 14.20 20.58
N PHE A 9 0.29 14.39 21.42
CA PHE A 9 1.70 14.34 21.05
C PHE A 9 2.29 12.99 21.46
N LEU A 10 2.45 12.07 20.52
CA LEU A 10 2.95 10.71 20.81
C LEU A 10 4.44 10.65 21.23
N ASN A 11 5.18 11.75 21.13
CA ASN A 11 6.52 11.87 21.70
C ASN A 11 6.49 12.15 23.22
N ASP A 12 5.35 12.55 23.78
CA ASP A 12 5.10 12.60 25.21
C ASP A 12 4.74 11.18 25.70
N PRO A 13 5.56 10.56 26.58
CA PRO A 13 5.32 9.21 27.06
C PRO A 13 3.97 9.03 27.77
N GLN A 14 3.50 10.06 28.49
CA GLN A 14 2.25 9.96 29.25
C GLN A 14 1.04 9.95 28.31
N GLN A 15 1.01 10.88 27.34
CA GLN A 15 -0.08 10.93 26.37
C GLN A 15 -0.06 9.70 25.45
N ARG A 16 1.13 9.23 25.07
CA ARG A 16 1.29 7.98 24.31
C ARG A 16 0.72 6.80 25.07
N GLN A 17 0.99 6.68 26.37
CA GLN A 17 0.48 5.58 27.19
C GLN A 17 -1.05 5.62 27.28
N GLN A 18 -1.67 6.79 27.46
CA GLN A 18 -3.14 6.92 27.47
C GLN A 18 -3.78 6.41 26.16
N VAL A 19 -3.16 6.70 25.01
CA VAL A 19 -3.64 6.20 23.71
C VAL A 19 -3.49 4.68 23.63
N ILE A 20 -2.33 4.14 24.05
CA ILE A 20 -2.08 2.69 24.06
C ILE A 20 -3.11 1.98 24.93
N ASP A 21 -3.30 2.43 26.17
CA ASP A 21 -4.24 1.81 27.12
C ASP A 21 -5.67 1.81 26.56
N LEU A 22 -6.07 2.89 25.88
CA LEU A 22 -7.39 2.98 25.25
C LEU A 22 -7.53 2.03 24.06
N LEU A 23 -6.54 1.96 23.18
CA LEU A 23 -6.54 1.05 22.03
C LEU A 23 -6.55 -0.41 22.48
N GLU A 24 -5.70 -0.77 23.43
CA GLU A 24 -5.61 -2.14 23.96
C GLU A 24 -6.91 -2.58 24.63
N SER A 25 -7.65 -1.64 25.23
CA SER A 25 -8.97 -1.92 25.80
C SER A 25 -10.01 -2.39 24.76
N ASP A 26 -9.77 -2.13 23.47
CA ASP A 26 -10.62 -2.51 22.33
C ASP A 26 -9.93 -3.54 21.39
N ASP A 27 -8.90 -4.23 21.90
CA ASP A 27 -8.08 -5.18 21.14
C ASP A 27 -7.45 -4.56 19.88
N LEU A 28 -7.04 -3.30 19.99
CA LEU A 28 -6.27 -2.57 18.99
C LEU A 28 -4.87 -2.26 19.54
N HIS A 29 -3.91 -2.09 18.64
CA HIS A 29 -2.56 -1.66 18.95
C HIS A 29 -2.29 -0.29 18.31
N ILE A 30 -1.28 0.41 18.81
CA ILE A 30 -0.83 1.65 18.19
C ILE A 30 -0.08 1.33 16.88
N ASP A 31 -0.47 1.97 15.78
CA ASP A 31 0.22 1.86 14.50
C ASP A 31 1.62 2.49 14.59
N SER A 32 2.62 1.85 13.99
CA SER A 32 4.00 2.36 13.96
C SER A 32 4.16 3.61 13.11
N CYS A 33 3.25 3.83 12.16
CA CYS A 33 3.28 4.89 11.17
C CYS A 33 2.09 5.83 11.42
N LEU A 34 2.29 6.91 12.17
CA LEU A 34 1.25 7.91 12.45
C LEU A 34 1.78 9.34 12.25
N ASP A 35 1.06 10.18 11.51
CA ASP A 35 1.40 11.59 11.29
C ASP A 35 0.78 12.51 12.35
N THR A 36 -0.39 12.12 12.86
CA THR A 36 -1.14 12.90 13.85
C THR A 36 -2.04 11.96 14.66
N THR A 37 -2.31 12.36 15.89
CA THR A 37 -3.29 11.72 16.76
C THR A 37 -4.09 12.80 17.46
N TYR A 38 -5.39 12.59 17.56
CA TYR A 38 -6.30 13.43 18.33
C TYR A 38 -6.98 12.58 19.41
N GLY A 39 -7.32 13.25 20.50
CA GLY A 39 -8.07 12.68 21.61
C GLY A 39 -9.25 13.55 21.96
N LEU A 40 -10.32 12.91 22.42
CA LEU A 40 -11.44 13.57 23.06
C LEU A 40 -11.29 13.41 24.58
N PHE A 41 -11.19 14.53 25.29
CA PHE A 41 -10.99 14.55 26.74
C PHE A 41 -12.24 15.07 27.45
N ASP A 42 -12.54 14.49 28.61
CA ASP A 42 -13.56 15.00 29.52
C ASP A 42 -13.01 16.15 30.40
N GLU A 43 -13.86 16.68 31.28
CA GLU A 43 -13.50 17.78 32.19
C GLU A 43 -12.41 17.39 33.21
N ALA A 44 -12.19 16.10 33.43
CA ALA A 44 -11.14 15.57 34.31
C ALA A 44 -9.83 15.25 33.56
N ASP A 45 -9.68 15.76 32.32
CA ASP A 45 -8.53 15.51 31.44
C ASP A 45 -8.30 14.01 31.15
N THR A 46 -9.39 13.23 31.17
CA THR A 46 -9.35 11.80 30.93
C THR A 46 -9.72 11.49 29.48
N LEU A 47 -8.90 10.69 28.82
CA LEU A 47 -9.09 10.33 27.41
C LEU A 47 -10.32 9.41 27.23
N ALA A 48 -11.34 9.93 26.56
CA ALA A 48 -12.61 9.25 26.27
C ALA A 48 -12.61 8.54 24.90
N ALA A 49 -12.00 9.15 23.89
CA ALA A 49 -11.87 8.59 22.55
C ALA A 49 -10.57 9.04 21.88
N THR A 50 -10.06 8.26 20.93
CA THR A 50 -8.87 8.61 20.13
C THR A 50 -9.06 8.24 18.66
N ALA A 51 -8.40 8.99 17.79
CA ALA A 51 -8.33 8.74 16.35
C ALA A 51 -7.03 9.30 15.81
N SER A 52 -6.35 8.52 14.97
CA SER A 52 -5.07 8.88 14.36
C SER A 52 -5.17 8.83 12.85
N ALA A 53 -4.18 9.40 12.18
CA ALA A 53 -4.07 9.26 10.73
C ALA A 53 -2.62 9.14 10.26
N PHE A 54 -2.48 8.41 9.17
CA PHE A 54 -1.24 8.29 8.40
C PHE A 54 -1.55 8.55 6.93
N LYS A 55 -0.96 9.61 6.38
CA LYS A 55 -1.32 10.18 5.09
C LYS A 55 -2.84 10.35 5.02
N ASN A 56 -3.49 9.63 4.10
CA ASN A 56 -4.91 9.60 3.84
C ASN A 56 -5.67 8.44 4.50
N THR A 57 -5.01 7.59 5.29
CA THR A 57 -5.68 6.53 6.04
C THR A 57 -5.97 6.99 7.47
N LEU A 58 -7.22 6.87 7.91
CA LEU A 58 -7.60 7.06 9.31
C LEU A 58 -7.47 5.73 10.05
N ARG A 59 -6.82 5.75 11.22
CA ARG A 59 -6.33 4.57 11.94
C ARG A 59 -6.49 4.77 13.45
N CYS A 60 -6.32 3.69 14.21
CA CYS A 60 -6.29 3.75 15.68
C CYS A 60 -7.51 4.51 16.24
N ILE A 61 -8.71 4.18 15.72
CA ILE A 61 -9.95 4.83 16.13
C ILE A 61 -10.57 3.97 17.24
N ALA A 62 -10.69 4.53 18.44
CA ALA A 62 -11.26 3.83 19.59
C ALA A 62 -12.04 4.77 20.51
N VAL A 63 -13.04 4.20 21.19
CA VAL A 63 -13.83 4.86 22.24
C VAL A 63 -13.81 3.98 23.46
N ARG A 64 -13.68 4.59 24.63
CA ARG A 64 -13.77 3.90 25.91
C ARG A 64 -15.08 3.11 25.97
N LYS A 65 -15.01 1.81 26.27
CA LYS A 65 -16.18 0.89 26.28
C LYS A 65 -17.39 1.44 27.04
N ALA A 66 -17.16 2.09 28.18
CA ALA A 66 -18.22 2.68 29.01
C ALA A 66 -18.98 3.85 28.33
N LEU A 67 -18.40 4.46 27.30
CA LEU A 67 -18.93 5.64 26.60
C LEU A 67 -19.31 5.33 25.14
N GLN A 68 -19.30 4.05 24.74
CA GLN A 68 -19.72 3.65 23.40
C GLN A 68 -21.21 3.92 23.20
N GLY A 69 -21.58 4.49 22.06
CA GLY A 69 -22.95 4.88 21.75
C GLY A 69 -23.33 6.31 22.17
N GLU A 70 -22.47 7.01 22.91
CA GLU A 70 -22.73 8.41 23.34
C GLU A 70 -22.43 9.46 22.25
N GLY A 71 -22.05 9.04 21.03
CA GLY A 71 -21.79 9.97 19.93
C GLY A 71 -20.50 10.79 20.10
N LEU A 72 -19.48 10.21 20.73
CA LEU A 72 -18.19 10.88 20.99
C LEU A 72 -17.22 10.91 19.80
N LEU A 73 -17.34 9.97 18.86
CA LEU A 73 -16.47 9.90 17.68
C LEU A 73 -16.73 10.98 16.62
N PRO A 74 -17.97 11.36 16.27
CA PRO A 74 -18.23 12.38 15.27
C PRO A 74 -17.39 13.67 15.40
N PRO A 75 -17.31 14.35 16.55
CA PRO A 75 -16.49 15.57 16.66
C PRO A 75 -15.00 15.30 16.45
N LEU A 76 -14.51 14.17 16.94
CA LEU A 76 -13.11 13.76 16.76
C LEU A 76 -12.79 13.45 15.29
N MET A 77 -13.70 12.77 14.60
CA MET A 77 -13.58 12.46 13.17
C MET A 77 -13.65 13.72 12.32
N SER A 78 -14.52 14.68 12.64
CA SER A 78 -14.59 15.97 11.94
C SER A 78 -13.26 16.72 12.01
N GLU A 79 -12.65 16.80 13.20
CA GLU A 79 -11.35 17.45 13.38
C GLU A 79 -10.25 16.73 12.60
N LEU A 80 -10.20 15.39 12.68
CA LEU A 80 -9.20 14.60 11.98
C LEU A 80 -9.33 14.73 10.45
N ILE A 81 -10.56 14.71 9.92
CA ILE A 81 -10.83 14.92 8.49
C ILE A 81 -10.43 16.32 8.05
N ALA A 82 -10.69 17.35 8.88
CA ALA A 82 -10.26 18.71 8.60
C ALA A 82 -8.72 18.82 8.50
N ASP A 83 -7.98 18.30 9.48
CA ASP A 83 -6.51 18.27 9.46
C ASP A 83 -5.97 17.52 8.24
N ARG A 84 -6.61 16.42 7.83
CA ARG A 84 -6.22 15.69 6.61
C ARG A 84 -6.45 16.49 5.34
N ASN A 85 -7.61 17.14 5.22
CA ASN A 85 -7.95 17.98 4.08
C ASN A 85 -7.01 19.19 3.95
N GLU A 86 -6.64 19.83 5.07
CA GLU A 86 -5.68 20.94 5.09
C GLU A 86 -4.29 20.54 4.55
N ARG A 87 -3.92 19.26 4.72
CA ARG A 87 -2.68 18.68 4.20
C ARG A 87 -2.82 18.12 2.76
N GLY A 88 -3.97 18.32 2.12
CA GLY A 88 -4.25 17.89 0.75
C GLY A 88 -4.75 16.45 0.61
N PHE A 89 -5.03 15.74 1.70
CA PHE A 89 -5.59 14.39 1.67
C PHE A 89 -7.12 14.43 1.64
N PHE A 90 -7.69 14.44 0.44
CA PHE A 90 -9.15 14.49 0.25
C PHE A 90 -9.81 13.12 0.08
N ASN A 91 -9.05 12.12 -0.39
CA ASN A 91 -9.51 10.74 -0.55
C ASN A 91 -9.10 9.98 0.71
N LEU A 92 -10.02 9.84 1.66
CA LEU A 92 -9.72 9.24 2.95
C LEU A 92 -10.19 7.79 3.01
N PHE A 93 -9.41 6.97 3.67
CA PHE A 93 -9.64 5.54 3.78
C PHE A 93 -9.71 5.06 5.23
N ILE A 94 -10.51 4.03 5.47
CA ILE A 94 -10.62 3.35 6.77
C ILE A 94 -10.54 1.84 6.54
N TYR A 95 -9.79 1.18 7.41
CA TYR A 95 -9.71 -0.26 7.51
C TYR A 95 -10.23 -0.63 8.89
N THR A 96 -11.30 -1.43 8.94
CA THR A 96 -11.99 -1.69 10.20
C THR A 96 -12.63 -3.07 10.22
N LYS A 97 -12.95 -3.55 11.43
CA LYS A 97 -13.67 -4.80 11.63
C LYS A 97 -15.07 -4.69 11.03
N ARG A 98 -15.62 -5.78 10.49
CA ARG A 98 -16.97 -5.81 9.89
C ARG A 98 -18.06 -5.21 10.77
N GLU A 99 -18.03 -5.48 12.06
CA GLU A 99 -19.02 -4.98 13.04
C GLU A 99 -19.02 -3.44 13.15
N ALA A 100 -17.86 -2.81 12.92
CA ALA A 100 -17.69 -1.36 13.01
C ALA A 100 -17.98 -0.65 11.68
N ALA A 101 -18.04 -1.35 10.54
CA ALA A 101 -18.27 -0.74 9.23
C ALA A 101 -19.57 0.09 9.15
N PRO A 102 -20.74 -0.37 9.65
CA PRO A 102 -21.98 0.42 9.59
C PRO A 102 -21.89 1.75 10.34
N PHE A 103 -20.99 1.87 11.31
CA PHE A 103 -20.75 3.13 12.01
C PHE A 103 -20.05 4.14 11.09
N PHE A 104 -18.98 3.73 10.41
CA PHE A 104 -18.27 4.60 9.46
C PHE A 104 -19.11 4.93 8.23
N GLU A 105 -20.02 4.04 7.83
CA GLU A 105 -21.00 4.32 6.78
C GLU A 105 -21.88 5.54 7.09
N ARG A 106 -22.34 5.65 8.34
CA ARG A 106 -23.10 6.83 8.80
C ARG A 106 -22.25 8.11 8.86
N LEU A 107 -20.93 7.99 8.89
CA LEU A 107 -19.98 9.11 8.81
C LEU A 107 -19.57 9.46 7.37
N GLY A 108 -20.20 8.86 6.37
CA GLY A 108 -19.95 9.16 4.96
C GLY A 108 -18.76 8.40 4.36
N PHE A 109 -18.37 7.27 4.96
CA PHE A 109 -17.49 6.30 4.34
C PHE A 109 -18.31 5.21 3.63
N TYR A 110 -17.78 4.61 2.58
CA TYR A 110 -18.49 3.65 1.75
C TYR A 110 -17.60 2.42 1.57
N PRO A 111 -18.11 1.20 1.80
CA PRO A 111 -17.33 -0.02 1.62
C PRO A 111 -16.86 -0.17 0.18
N ILE A 112 -15.56 -0.38 -0.01
CA ILE A 112 -14.96 -0.80 -1.28
C ILE A 112 -15.02 -2.31 -1.38
N VAL A 113 -14.55 -3.00 -0.33
CA VAL A 113 -14.42 -4.45 -0.30
C VAL A 113 -14.47 -4.97 1.14
N THR A 114 -14.98 -6.19 1.30
CA THR A 114 -14.99 -6.93 2.57
C THR A 114 -14.19 -8.21 2.38
N VAL A 115 -13.19 -8.41 3.22
CA VAL A 115 -12.20 -9.48 3.12
C VAL A 115 -12.41 -10.48 4.23
N ALA A 116 -12.52 -11.76 3.86
CA ALA A 116 -12.61 -12.89 4.79
C ALA A 116 -13.62 -12.69 5.93
N ASP A 117 -14.72 -11.98 5.67
CA ASP A 117 -15.76 -11.57 6.63
C ASP A 117 -15.27 -10.84 7.90
N THR A 118 -14.01 -10.41 7.93
CA THR A 118 -13.34 -9.87 9.11
C THR A 118 -12.98 -8.40 8.95
N LEU A 119 -12.50 -8.00 7.77
CA LEU A 119 -12.06 -6.64 7.48
C LEU A 119 -12.94 -5.99 6.41
N VAL A 120 -13.26 -4.71 6.62
CA VAL A 120 -13.90 -3.86 5.62
C VAL A 120 -12.96 -2.70 5.31
N PHE A 121 -12.69 -2.49 4.03
CA PHE A 121 -11.96 -1.35 3.51
C PHE A 121 -12.97 -0.34 2.97
N LEU A 122 -12.96 0.88 3.50
CA LEU A 122 -13.91 1.94 3.16
C LEU A 122 -13.19 3.19 2.64
N GLU A 123 -13.88 3.97 1.81
CA GLU A 123 -13.44 5.29 1.38
C GLU A 123 -14.49 6.39 1.64
N ASN A 124 -14.06 7.64 1.80
CA ASN A 124 -14.97 8.78 1.96
C ASN A 124 -15.60 9.29 0.65
N LYS A 125 -15.50 8.52 -0.43
CA LYS A 125 -16.05 8.84 -1.75
C LYS A 125 -17.00 7.74 -2.21
N LYS A 126 -18.28 8.08 -2.30
CA LYS A 126 -19.36 7.11 -2.60
C LYS A 126 -19.12 6.21 -3.81
N ASN A 127 -18.45 6.72 -4.85
CA ASN A 127 -18.16 5.96 -6.07
C ASN A 127 -16.67 6.10 -6.46
N GLY A 128 -15.76 6.20 -5.50
CA GLY A 128 -14.36 6.50 -5.80
C GLY A 128 -13.67 5.35 -6.53
N PHE A 129 -13.84 4.13 -6.03
CA PHE A 129 -13.28 2.93 -6.61
C PHE A 129 -13.89 2.61 -7.99
N GLU A 130 -15.20 2.77 -8.16
CA GLU A 130 -15.84 2.57 -9.47
C GLU A 130 -15.34 3.57 -10.50
N LYS A 131 -15.14 4.84 -10.10
CA LYS A 131 -14.52 5.85 -10.97
C LYS A 131 -13.08 5.50 -11.30
N TYR A 132 -12.34 4.90 -10.37
CA TYR A 132 -11.01 4.38 -10.62
C TYR A 132 -11.05 3.26 -11.67
N LEU A 133 -11.91 2.25 -11.51
CA LEU A 133 -12.09 1.17 -12.48
C LEU A 133 -12.43 1.69 -13.89
N VAL A 134 -13.38 2.64 -13.99
CA VAL A 134 -13.73 3.30 -15.26
C VAL A 134 -12.55 4.09 -15.84
N SER A 135 -11.70 4.67 -14.99
CA SER A 135 -10.50 5.37 -15.46
C SER A 135 -9.47 4.43 -16.07
N LEU A 136 -9.34 3.19 -15.56
CA LEU A 136 -8.43 2.19 -16.11
C LEU A 136 -8.86 1.76 -17.52
N GLN A 137 -10.17 1.63 -17.75
CA GLN A 137 -10.74 1.25 -19.05
C GLN A 137 -10.45 2.26 -20.17
N LYS A 138 -10.07 3.50 -19.83
CA LYS A 138 -9.65 4.51 -20.83
C LYS A 138 -8.40 4.13 -21.61
N THR A 139 -7.62 3.16 -21.12
CA THR A 139 -6.48 2.61 -21.86
C THR A 139 -6.88 1.62 -22.97
N GLY A 140 -8.18 1.33 -23.10
CA GLY A 140 -8.73 0.40 -24.07
C GLY A 140 -9.18 -0.91 -23.43
N MET A 141 -10.16 -1.54 -24.07
CA MET A 141 -10.50 -2.93 -23.82
C MET A 141 -9.75 -3.79 -24.83
N HIS A 142 -9.08 -4.83 -24.35
CA HIS A 142 -8.23 -5.69 -25.15
C HIS A 142 -8.85 -7.08 -25.29
N SER A 143 -8.74 -7.68 -26.47
CA SER A 143 -9.21 -9.03 -26.75
C SER A 143 -8.08 -10.05 -26.66
N GLY A 144 -8.43 -11.32 -26.48
CA GLY A 144 -7.46 -12.41 -26.39
C GLY A 144 -6.99 -12.62 -24.96
N THR A 145 -5.72 -12.97 -24.81
CA THR A 145 -5.07 -13.21 -23.52
C THR A 145 -4.66 -11.87 -22.93
N VAL A 146 -5.29 -11.46 -21.84
CA VAL A 146 -4.98 -10.20 -21.16
C VAL A 146 -4.31 -10.49 -19.82
N GLY A 147 -3.08 -10.00 -19.68
CA GLY A 147 -2.25 -10.16 -18.51
C GLY A 147 -2.17 -8.90 -17.66
N ALA A 148 -1.72 -9.04 -16.42
CA ALA A 148 -1.31 -7.91 -15.61
C ALA A 148 -0.13 -8.21 -14.69
N ILE A 149 0.65 -7.17 -14.41
CA ILE A 149 1.65 -7.13 -13.34
C ILE A 149 1.32 -5.97 -12.41
N VAL A 150 1.47 -6.17 -11.10
CA VAL A 150 1.55 -5.10 -10.10
C VAL A 150 2.97 -5.04 -9.58
N MET A 151 3.63 -3.88 -9.66
CA MET A 151 5.00 -3.72 -9.17
C MET A 151 5.26 -2.37 -8.51
N ASN A 152 6.09 -2.40 -7.46
CA ASN A 152 6.59 -1.18 -6.84
C ASN A 152 7.83 -0.63 -7.57
N ALA A 153 8.77 -1.50 -7.97
CA ALA A 153 10.01 -1.15 -8.67
C ALA A 153 10.84 -0.05 -7.96
N ASN A 154 11.28 -0.35 -6.74
CA ASN A 154 11.94 0.60 -5.82
C ASN A 154 13.45 0.29 -5.61
N PRO A 155 14.36 0.45 -6.60
CA PRO A 155 14.17 0.93 -7.97
C PRO A 155 13.84 -0.18 -8.98
N PHE A 156 13.67 0.19 -10.25
CA PHE A 156 13.50 -0.74 -11.37
C PHE A 156 14.82 -1.49 -11.65
N THR A 157 14.78 -2.82 -11.62
CA THR A 157 15.96 -3.71 -11.72
C THR A 157 15.83 -4.62 -12.94
N ILE A 158 16.91 -5.35 -13.28
CA ILE A 158 16.88 -6.36 -14.34
C ILE A 158 15.88 -7.49 -14.00
N GLY A 159 15.65 -7.76 -12.72
CA GLY A 159 14.60 -8.69 -12.26
C GLY A 159 13.20 -8.20 -12.63
N HIS A 160 12.90 -6.92 -12.43
CA HIS A 160 11.63 -6.33 -12.87
C HIS A 160 11.48 -6.35 -14.39
N TYR A 161 12.55 -5.99 -15.11
CA TYR A 161 12.55 -6.05 -16.57
C TYR A 161 12.23 -7.47 -17.07
N TYR A 162 12.88 -8.48 -16.49
CA TYR A 162 12.65 -9.88 -16.85
C TYR A 162 11.21 -10.31 -16.58
N LEU A 163 10.60 -9.92 -15.45
CA LEU A 163 9.19 -10.18 -15.19
C LEU A 163 8.28 -9.56 -16.27
N VAL A 164 8.54 -8.30 -16.66
CA VAL A 164 7.77 -7.63 -17.72
C VAL A 164 7.96 -8.33 -19.06
N GLU A 165 9.20 -8.67 -19.42
CA GLU A 165 9.54 -9.36 -20.67
C GLU A 165 8.81 -10.70 -20.79
N GLN A 166 8.87 -11.53 -19.74
CA GLN A 166 8.19 -12.83 -19.70
C GLN A 166 6.67 -12.68 -19.78
N ALA A 167 6.09 -11.74 -19.04
CA ALA A 167 4.64 -11.53 -19.04
C ALA A 167 4.16 -10.98 -20.38
N ALA A 168 4.83 -9.96 -20.94
CA ALA A 168 4.46 -9.33 -22.20
C ALA A 168 4.58 -10.29 -23.40
N ALA A 169 5.49 -11.27 -23.34
CA ALA A 169 5.61 -12.31 -24.35
C ALA A 169 4.52 -13.40 -24.24
N ALA A 170 3.89 -13.56 -23.08
CA ALA A 170 2.92 -14.61 -22.81
C ALA A 170 1.46 -14.19 -23.08
N VAL A 171 1.20 -12.91 -23.35
CA VAL A 171 -0.16 -12.35 -23.48
C VAL A 171 -0.28 -11.43 -24.69
N ASP A 172 -1.50 -11.32 -25.22
CA ASP A 172 -1.81 -10.39 -26.30
C ASP A 172 -1.73 -8.94 -25.82
N HIS A 173 -2.11 -8.68 -24.56
CA HIS A 173 -1.98 -7.36 -23.93
C HIS A 173 -1.67 -7.44 -22.44
N LEU A 174 -0.77 -6.59 -21.96
CA LEU A 174 -0.31 -6.54 -20.58
C LEU A 174 -0.66 -5.20 -19.90
N HIS A 175 -1.42 -5.25 -18.81
CA HIS A 175 -1.63 -4.10 -17.93
C HIS A 175 -0.53 -4.05 -16.86
N LEU A 176 0.31 -3.02 -16.88
CA LEU A 176 1.37 -2.81 -15.88
C LEU A 176 0.93 -1.76 -14.86
N PHE A 177 0.61 -2.22 -13.65
CA PHE A 177 0.23 -1.39 -12.51
C PHE A 177 1.46 -1.00 -11.68
N MET A 178 1.66 0.30 -11.52
CA MET A 178 2.76 0.89 -10.75
C MET A 178 2.22 1.35 -9.40
N VAL A 179 2.74 0.76 -8.32
CA VAL A 179 2.32 1.09 -6.95
C VAL A 179 2.61 2.57 -6.69
N SER A 180 1.55 3.34 -6.42
CA SER A 180 1.61 4.81 -6.34
C SER A 180 2.11 5.34 -5.00
N ASP A 181 2.17 4.48 -3.97
CA ASP A 181 2.58 4.86 -2.63
C ASP A 181 4.01 5.45 -2.60
N ASP A 182 4.11 6.66 -2.07
CA ASP A 182 5.35 7.43 -1.96
C ASP A 182 6.06 7.23 -0.61
N ALA A 183 5.70 6.19 0.15
CA ALA A 183 6.48 5.75 1.32
C ALA A 183 7.78 5.03 0.93
N SER A 184 7.96 4.73 -0.35
CA SER A 184 9.16 4.08 -0.90
C SER A 184 10.39 4.97 -0.83
N ALA A 185 11.55 4.35 -0.67
CA ALA A 185 12.85 5.03 -0.68
C ALA A 185 13.14 5.80 -1.99
N ILE A 186 12.63 5.33 -3.13
CA ILE A 186 12.65 6.03 -4.42
C ILE A 186 11.25 6.62 -4.69
N PRO A 187 11.14 7.93 -4.99
CA PRO A 187 9.86 8.58 -5.23
C PRO A 187 9.06 7.96 -6.39
N PHE A 188 7.74 7.94 -6.26
CA PHE A 188 6.85 7.35 -7.28
C PHE A 188 7.09 7.93 -8.68
N ALA A 189 7.22 9.25 -8.83
CA ALA A 189 7.45 9.88 -10.13
C ALA A 189 8.73 9.35 -10.82
N VAL A 190 9.76 9.02 -10.04
CA VAL A 190 11.00 8.44 -10.54
C VAL A 190 10.79 6.98 -10.92
N ARG A 191 10.13 6.19 -10.06
CA ARG A 191 9.81 4.79 -10.34
C ARG A 191 8.97 4.66 -11.62
N GLU A 192 7.94 5.47 -11.77
CA GLU A 192 7.10 5.53 -12.98
C GLU A 192 7.94 5.86 -14.24
N ARG A 193 8.81 6.87 -14.18
CA ARG A 193 9.69 7.21 -15.30
C ARG A 193 10.60 6.04 -15.67
N LEU A 194 11.24 5.42 -14.69
CA LEU A 194 12.16 4.31 -14.91
C LEU A 194 11.47 3.06 -15.46
N ILE A 195 10.26 2.73 -14.97
CA ILE A 195 9.46 1.65 -15.53
C ILE A 195 9.19 1.95 -17.01
N LYS A 196 8.58 3.10 -17.31
CA LYS A 196 8.18 3.48 -18.67
C LYS A 196 9.37 3.55 -19.65
N GLU A 197 10.50 4.12 -19.25
CA GLU A 197 11.68 4.21 -20.12
C GLU A 197 12.24 2.83 -20.46
N ASN A 198 12.33 1.93 -19.47
CA ASN A 198 12.88 0.59 -19.68
C ASN A 198 11.93 -0.35 -20.45
N THR A 199 10.63 -0.08 -20.44
CA THR A 199 9.62 -0.94 -21.09
C THR A 199 9.00 -0.29 -22.34
N ALA A 200 9.49 0.87 -22.78
CA ALA A 200 8.92 1.65 -23.90
C ALA A 200 8.89 0.90 -25.24
N HIS A 201 9.74 -0.10 -25.43
CA HIS A 201 9.84 -0.86 -26.67
C HIS A 201 8.77 -1.96 -26.79
N PHE A 202 8.12 -2.36 -25.69
CA PHE A 202 6.99 -3.28 -25.73
C PHE A 202 5.74 -2.56 -26.25
N LYS A 203 5.13 -3.14 -27.29
CA LYS A 203 4.00 -2.52 -28.01
C LYS A 203 2.64 -2.86 -27.41
N ASN A 204 2.57 -3.85 -26.52
CA ASN A 204 1.35 -4.41 -25.95
C ASN A 204 1.22 -4.12 -24.45
N ILE A 205 1.71 -2.96 -23.98
CA ILE A 205 1.63 -2.58 -22.56
C ILE A 205 0.77 -1.33 -22.36
N SER A 206 -0.22 -1.42 -21.47
CA SER A 206 -0.92 -0.27 -20.89
C SER A 206 -0.42 0.00 -19.47
N TYR A 207 -0.04 1.25 -19.19
CA TYR A 207 0.50 1.65 -17.88
C TYR A 207 -0.57 2.23 -16.98
N HIS A 208 -0.61 1.77 -15.74
CA HIS A 208 -1.60 2.16 -14.74
C HIS A 208 -0.94 2.61 -13.44
N ARG A 209 -1.55 3.59 -12.79
CA ARG A 209 -1.23 3.94 -11.40
C ARG A 209 -2.20 3.20 -10.50
N THR A 210 -1.73 2.62 -9.40
CA THR A 210 -2.63 1.97 -8.42
C THR A 210 -3.46 2.98 -7.62
N GLN A 211 -3.07 4.26 -7.62
CA GLN A 211 -3.59 5.26 -6.70
C GLN A 211 -3.49 4.73 -5.26
N ASP A 212 -4.56 4.85 -4.48
CA ASP A 212 -4.61 4.44 -3.08
C ASP A 212 -5.22 3.03 -2.88
N TYR A 213 -5.56 2.32 -3.96
CA TYR A 213 -6.32 1.04 -3.87
C TYR A 213 -5.45 -0.21 -3.80
N LEU A 214 -4.21 -0.16 -4.32
CA LEU A 214 -3.20 -1.19 -4.09
C LEU A 214 -1.98 -0.49 -3.50
N ILE A 215 -1.71 -0.79 -2.23
CA ILE A 215 -0.70 -0.14 -1.40
C ILE A 215 0.49 -1.08 -1.12
N SER A 216 1.58 -0.52 -0.62
CA SER A 216 2.72 -1.32 -0.19
C SER A 216 2.46 -1.95 1.17
N SER A 217 3.12 -3.08 1.47
CA SER A 217 3.08 -3.68 2.81
C SER A 217 3.57 -2.74 3.91
N ALA A 218 4.49 -1.82 3.58
CA ALA A 218 5.02 -0.84 4.52
C ALA A 218 3.96 0.17 5.00
N THR A 219 2.86 0.33 4.25
CA THR A 219 1.78 1.26 4.59
C THR A 219 0.47 0.56 4.89
N PHE A 220 0.41 -0.77 4.87
CA PHE A 220 -0.78 -1.53 5.27
C PHE A 220 -1.06 -1.34 6.78
N PRO A 221 -2.29 -0.94 7.17
CA PRO A 221 -2.63 -0.78 8.58
C PRO A 221 -2.81 -2.15 9.24
N ALA A 222 -1.78 -2.63 9.92
CA ALA A 222 -1.80 -3.89 10.67
C ALA A 222 -2.14 -3.71 12.17
N TYR A 223 -2.53 -2.50 12.58
CA TYR A 223 -2.69 -2.12 13.99
C TYR A 223 -3.80 -2.87 14.74
N PHE A 224 -4.69 -3.57 14.04
CA PHE A 224 -5.73 -4.42 14.63
C PHE A 224 -5.34 -5.91 14.64
N LEU A 225 -4.09 -6.24 14.28
CA LEU A 225 -3.56 -7.61 14.20
C LEU A 225 -2.40 -7.78 15.18
N ARG A 226 -2.29 -8.98 15.76
CA ARG A 226 -1.23 -9.33 16.73
C ARG A 226 -0.06 -10.05 16.08
N ASP A 227 -0.34 -10.78 15.00
CA ASP A 227 0.60 -11.66 14.34
C ASP A 227 0.99 -11.11 12.95
N SER A 228 2.29 -11.17 12.62
CA SER A 228 2.79 -10.65 11.35
C SER A 228 2.30 -11.45 10.15
N ASP A 229 2.10 -12.76 10.28
CA ASP A 229 1.59 -13.62 9.22
C ASP A 229 0.09 -13.37 8.99
N GLU A 230 -0.69 -13.12 10.06
CA GLU A 230 -2.07 -12.65 9.93
C GLU A 230 -2.16 -11.34 9.15
N ALA A 231 -1.25 -10.39 9.41
CA ALA A 231 -1.18 -9.13 8.68
C ALA A 231 -0.86 -9.31 7.20
N ILE A 232 0.12 -10.18 6.89
CA ILE A 232 0.47 -10.52 5.52
C ILE A 232 -0.70 -11.21 4.82
N ALA A 233 -1.38 -12.12 5.52
CA ALA A 233 -2.48 -12.87 4.95
C ALA A 233 -3.67 -11.99 4.64
N LEU A 234 -4.03 -11.11 5.57
CA LEU A 234 -5.14 -10.19 5.38
C LEU A 234 -4.84 -9.14 4.30
N GLN A 235 -3.61 -8.63 4.24
CA GLN A 235 -3.19 -7.75 3.15
C GLN A 235 -3.30 -8.47 1.79
N ALA A 236 -2.78 -9.69 1.69
CA ALA A 236 -2.81 -10.47 0.46
C ALA A 236 -4.25 -10.74 0.00
N ALA A 237 -5.15 -11.07 0.93
CA ALA A 237 -6.56 -11.28 0.64
C ALA A 237 -7.25 -9.98 0.20
N LEU A 238 -6.98 -8.85 0.85
CA LEU A 238 -7.47 -7.54 0.43
C LEU A 238 -7.01 -7.20 -0.99
N ASP A 239 -5.71 -7.35 -1.26
CA ASP A 239 -5.12 -7.09 -2.56
C ASP A 239 -5.71 -8.02 -3.63
N ALA A 240 -6.03 -9.28 -3.28
CA ALA A 240 -6.70 -10.22 -4.17
C ALA A 240 -8.09 -9.69 -4.56
N ASP A 241 -8.91 -9.32 -3.58
CA ASP A 241 -10.30 -8.89 -3.84
C ASP A 241 -10.36 -7.58 -4.63
N ILE A 242 -9.51 -6.60 -4.31
CA ILE A 242 -9.36 -5.37 -5.10
C ILE A 242 -8.91 -5.70 -6.52
N PHE A 243 -7.92 -6.58 -6.66
CA PHE A 243 -7.41 -6.96 -7.98
C PHE A 243 -8.44 -7.73 -8.80
N ILE A 244 -9.29 -8.55 -8.20
CA ILE A 244 -10.39 -9.25 -8.89
C ILE A 244 -11.34 -8.24 -9.53
N ALA A 245 -11.72 -7.17 -8.81
CA ALA A 245 -12.56 -6.11 -9.38
C ALA A 245 -11.85 -5.38 -10.55
N ILE A 246 -10.55 -5.10 -10.42
CA ILE A 246 -9.73 -4.55 -11.51
C ILE A 246 -9.68 -5.50 -12.70
N ALA A 247 -9.50 -6.79 -12.45
CA ALA A 247 -9.38 -7.82 -13.47
C ALA A 247 -10.67 -7.93 -14.27
N HIS A 248 -11.83 -7.93 -13.61
CA HIS A 248 -13.13 -7.89 -14.29
C HIS A 248 -13.31 -6.63 -15.13
N ALA A 249 -12.96 -5.46 -14.58
CA ALA A 249 -13.10 -4.18 -15.28
C ALA A 249 -12.26 -4.11 -16.57
N LEU A 250 -11.12 -4.81 -16.63
CA LEU A 250 -10.18 -4.81 -17.74
C LEU A 250 -10.15 -6.12 -18.54
N SER A 251 -10.99 -7.10 -18.19
CA SER A 251 -10.97 -8.44 -18.76
C SER A 251 -9.61 -9.15 -18.63
N ILE A 252 -8.87 -8.89 -17.55
CA ILE A 252 -7.61 -9.57 -17.24
C ILE A 252 -7.91 -11.01 -16.84
N THR A 253 -7.19 -11.96 -17.44
CA THR A 253 -7.30 -13.40 -17.16
C THR A 253 -6.01 -13.99 -16.60
N HIS A 254 -4.90 -13.25 -16.65
CA HIS A 254 -3.58 -13.73 -16.20
C HIS A 254 -2.93 -12.67 -15.29
N ARG A 255 -2.45 -13.06 -14.11
CA ARG A 255 -1.64 -12.21 -13.23
C ARG A 255 -0.24 -12.80 -13.10
N PHE A 256 0.78 -11.98 -13.33
CA PHE A 256 2.19 -12.40 -13.23
C PHE A 256 2.83 -11.80 -11.99
N VAL A 257 3.49 -12.64 -11.21
CA VAL A 257 4.26 -12.23 -10.02
C VAL A 257 5.66 -12.82 -10.09
N GLY A 258 6.63 -12.16 -9.46
CA GLY A 258 7.98 -12.72 -9.32
C GLY A 258 8.03 -13.75 -8.20
N ASP A 259 8.84 -14.79 -8.39
CA ASP A 259 9.22 -15.71 -7.32
C ASP A 259 10.19 -15.04 -6.34
N GLU A 260 10.04 -15.34 -5.06
CA GLU A 260 10.87 -14.81 -3.98
C GLU A 260 11.05 -15.92 -2.91
N PRO A 261 11.77 -17.01 -3.24
CA PRO A 261 11.75 -18.27 -2.47
C PRO A 261 12.36 -18.15 -1.06
N PHE A 262 13.06 -17.06 -0.78
CA PHE A 262 13.69 -16.78 0.51
C PHE A 262 12.92 -15.75 1.36
N SER A 263 11.78 -15.24 0.86
CA SER A 263 10.92 -14.30 1.57
C SER A 263 9.66 -15.02 2.05
N HIS A 264 9.56 -15.26 3.36
CA HIS A 264 8.34 -15.79 3.96
C HIS A 264 7.12 -14.93 3.63
N VAL A 265 7.27 -13.60 3.71
CA VAL A 265 6.24 -12.61 3.38
C VAL A 265 5.73 -12.78 1.96
N THR A 266 6.64 -12.81 0.98
CA THR A 266 6.26 -12.89 -0.43
C THR A 266 5.75 -14.28 -0.80
N GLY A 267 6.30 -15.34 -0.18
CA GLY A 267 5.82 -16.70 -0.36
C GLY A 267 4.38 -16.88 0.13
N LEU A 268 4.06 -16.37 1.32
CA LEU A 268 2.69 -16.39 1.87
C LEU A 268 1.74 -15.55 1.01
N TYR A 269 2.15 -14.33 0.64
CA TYR A 269 1.37 -13.46 -0.24
C TYR A 269 1.04 -14.12 -1.58
N ASN A 270 2.05 -14.68 -2.27
CA ASN A 270 1.86 -15.37 -3.55
C ASN A 270 0.95 -16.60 -3.42
N ARG A 271 1.05 -17.36 -2.31
CA ARG A 271 0.16 -18.50 -2.04
C ARG A 271 -1.30 -18.06 -1.94
N ILE A 272 -1.58 -17.00 -1.20
CA ILE A 272 -2.95 -16.49 -1.04
C ILE A 272 -3.50 -16.00 -2.38
N LEU A 273 -2.70 -15.31 -3.19
CA LEU A 273 -3.12 -14.97 -4.55
C LEU A 273 -3.39 -16.21 -5.42
N GLN A 274 -2.58 -17.26 -5.28
CA GLN A 274 -2.72 -18.51 -6.03
C GLN A 274 -4.01 -19.23 -5.67
N ASP A 275 -4.45 -19.14 -4.43
CA ASP A 275 -5.66 -19.77 -3.92
C ASP A 275 -6.92 -18.94 -4.25
N SER A 276 -6.84 -17.61 -4.19
CA SER A 276 -8.00 -16.72 -4.40
C SER A 276 -8.32 -16.44 -5.88
N LEU A 277 -7.32 -16.11 -6.69
CA LEU A 277 -7.55 -15.56 -8.04
C LEU A 277 -8.19 -16.55 -9.05
N PRO A 278 -7.82 -17.84 -9.09
CA PRO A 278 -8.34 -18.76 -10.10
C PRO A 278 -9.85 -18.97 -10.05
N ALA A 279 -10.46 -18.91 -8.86
CA ALA A 279 -11.91 -18.99 -8.68
C ALA A 279 -12.67 -17.85 -9.39
N HIS A 280 -11.98 -16.75 -9.68
CA HIS A 280 -12.51 -15.56 -10.36
C HIS A 280 -12.01 -15.44 -11.80
N GLY A 281 -11.52 -16.53 -12.40
CA GLY A 281 -11.08 -16.56 -13.80
C GLY A 281 -9.73 -15.90 -14.06
N VAL A 282 -8.94 -15.65 -13.02
CA VAL A 282 -7.59 -15.09 -13.12
C VAL A 282 -6.55 -16.15 -12.74
N GLN A 283 -5.76 -16.59 -13.71
CA GLN A 283 -4.65 -17.50 -13.48
C GLN A 283 -3.43 -16.74 -12.93
N LEU A 284 -2.84 -17.24 -11.83
CA LEU A 284 -1.59 -16.71 -11.31
C LEU A 284 -0.39 -17.44 -11.94
N HIS A 285 0.57 -16.68 -12.44
CA HIS A 285 1.84 -17.18 -12.97
C HIS A 285 2.99 -16.64 -12.13
N VAL A 286 3.66 -17.54 -11.41
CA VAL A 286 4.88 -17.21 -10.65
C VAL A 286 6.09 -17.37 -11.57
N ILE A 287 6.75 -16.27 -11.91
CA ILE A 287 7.91 -16.25 -12.78
C ILE A 287 9.18 -16.52 -11.93
N PRO A 288 9.96 -17.57 -12.26
CA PRO A 288 11.19 -17.88 -11.54
C PRO A 288 12.13 -16.70 -11.49
N ARG A 289 12.82 -16.54 -10.36
CA ARG A 289 13.66 -15.35 -10.15
C ARG A 289 14.89 -15.37 -11.05
N LYS A 290 15.16 -14.23 -11.71
CA LYS A 290 16.40 -14.03 -12.46
C LYS A 290 17.59 -13.90 -11.50
N THR A 291 18.61 -14.71 -11.74
CA THR A 291 19.87 -14.70 -10.99
C THR A 291 21.01 -14.20 -11.85
N GLU A 292 21.93 -13.44 -11.26
CA GLU A 292 23.21 -13.05 -11.87
C GLU A 292 24.32 -13.74 -11.07
N ASN A 293 25.15 -14.57 -11.70
CA ASN A 293 26.20 -15.35 -11.01
C ASN A 293 25.69 -16.17 -9.79
N GLY A 294 24.45 -16.70 -9.88
CA GLY A 294 23.82 -17.45 -8.79
C GLY A 294 23.25 -16.59 -7.65
N VAL A 295 23.39 -15.26 -7.70
CA VAL A 295 22.80 -14.34 -6.72
C VAL A 295 21.48 -13.77 -7.27
N PRO A 296 20.38 -13.86 -6.50
CA PRO A 296 19.11 -13.26 -6.91
C PRO A 296 19.20 -11.74 -7.06
N ILE A 297 18.69 -11.21 -8.18
CA ILE A 297 18.57 -9.76 -8.38
C ILE A 297 17.38 -9.25 -7.56
N SER A 298 17.62 -8.28 -6.67
CA SER A 298 16.58 -7.67 -5.82
C SER A 298 16.66 -6.15 -5.77
N ALA A 299 15.50 -5.50 -5.57
CA ALA A 299 15.42 -4.06 -5.37
C ALA A 299 16.16 -3.61 -4.10
N SER A 300 16.06 -4.39 -3.03
CA SER A 300 16.74 -4.14 -1.76
C SER A 300 18.26 -4.17 -1.91
N ALA A 301 18.81 -5.09 -2.72
CA ALA A 301 20.23 -5.09 -3.05
C ALA A 301 20.63 -3.83 -3.84
N ALA A 302 19.82 -3.42 -4.83
CA ALA A 302 20.08 -2.19 -5.59
C ALA A 302 20.11 -0.94 -4.68
N ARG A 303 19.20 -0.83 -3.72
CA ARG A 303 19.22 0.28 -2.75
C ARG A 303 20.47 0.29 -1.87
N ARG A 304 20.96 -0.87 -1.43
CA ARG A 304 22.22 -0.99 -0.68
C ARG A 304 23.42 -0.54 -1.52
N LEU A 305 23.49 -0.96 -2.78
CA LEU A 305 24.55 -0.54 -3.70
C LEU A 305 24.50 0.96 -4.00
N LEU A 306 23.31 1.54 -4.11
CA LEU A 306 23.12 2.99 -4.21
C LEU A 306 23.64 3.73 -2.98
N GLN A 307 23.33 3.26 -1.76
CA GLN A 307 23.87 3.85 -0.52
C GLN A 307 25.40 3.79 -0.47
N GLN A 308 25.99 2.70 -0.98
CA GLN A 308 27.43 2.48 -1.02
C GLN A 308 28.11 3.18 -2.21
N GLU A 309 27.34 3.75 -3.14
CA GLU A 309 27.81 4.25 -4.44
C GLU A 309 28.65 3.22 -5.21
N ASP A 310 28.35 1.93 -5.07
CA ASP A 310 29.01 0.86 -5.82
C ASP A 310 28.39 0.73 -7.22
N TRP A 311 28.76 1.68 -8.09
CA TRP A 311 28.23 1.81 -9.45
C TRP A 311 28.53 0.58 -10.31
N THR A 312 29.67 -0.08 -10.08
CA THR A 312 30.08 -1.27 -10.83
C THR A 312 29.14 -2.43 -10.54
N LYS A 313 28.87 -2.73 -9.27
CA LYS A 313 27.92 -3.80 -8.93
C LYS A 313 26.48 -3.41 -9.26
N LEU A 314 26.13 -2.13 -9.13
CA LEU A 314 24.79 -1.65 -9.47
C LEU A 314 24.48 -1.89 -10.96
N ALA A 315 25.45 -1.58 -11.83
CA ALA A 315 25.33 -1.80 -13.28
C ALA A 315 25.03 -3.25 -13.67
N ALA A 316 25.43 -4.22 -12.84
CA ALA A 316 25.16 -5.64 -13.08
C ALA A 316 23.71 -6.06 -12.75
N ILE A 317 22.96 -5.25 -12.00
CA ILE A 317 21.62 -5.65 -11.52
C ILE A 317 20.49 -4.69 -11.90
N VAL A 318 20.81 -3.53 -12.51
CA VAL A 318 19.82 -2.58 -13.02
C VAL A 318 20.00 -2.31 -14.50
N PRO A 319 18.94 -2.00 -15.24
CA PRO A 319 19.06 -1.63 -16.65
C PRO A 319 19.88 -0.35 -16.87
N PRO A 320 20.46 -0.15 -18.06
CA PRO A 320 21.28 1.03 -18.37
C PRO A 320 20.59 2.38 -18.12
N ALA A 321 19.29 2.48 -18.42
CA ALA A 321 18.52 3.70 -18.17
C ALA A 321 18.43 4.02 -16.67
N THR A 322 18.19 3.00 -15.84
CA THR A 322 18.16 3.13 -14.39
C THR A 322 19.53 3.56 -13.83
N LEU A 323 20.61 2.94 -14.30
CA LEU A 323 21.96 3.30 -13.88
C LEU A 323 22.27 4.76 -14.21
N ARG A 324 22.01 5.16 -15.46
CA ARG A 324 22.22 6.53 -15.95
C ARG A 324 21.41 7.55 -15.16
N PHE A 325 20.17 7.21 -14.78
CA PHE A 325 19.37 8.08 -13.93
C PHE A 325 20.03 8.31 -12.57
N PHE A 326 20.48 7.27 -11.87
CA PHE A 326 21.08 7.43 -10.55
C PHE A 326 22.43 8.14 -10.57
N GLN A 327 23.15 8.10 -11.70
CA GLN A 327 24.37 8.87 -11.93
C GLN A 327 24.12 10.35 -12.30
N SER A 328 22.86 10.74 -12.56
CA SER A 328 22.51 12.12 -12.88
C SER A 328 22.46 13.02 -11.63
N PRO A 329 22.46 14.36 -11.77
CA PRO A 329 22.29 15.27 -10.64
C PRO A 329 20.98 15.06 -9.86
N GLU A 330 19.90 14.67 -10.55
CA GLU A 330 18.62 14.36 -9.91
C GLU A 330 18.73 13.06 -9.08
N GLY A 331 19.28 12.00 -9.68
CA GLY A 331 19.53 10.72 -9.03
C GLY A 331 20.46 10.84 -7.83
N GLY A 332 21.50 11.66 -7.93
CA GLY A 332 22.44 11.94 -6.84
C GLY A 332 21.77 12.50 -5.58
N ARG A 333 20.73 13.34 -5.71
CA ARG A 333 19.97 13.85 -4.54
C ARG A 333 19.19 12.74 -3.84
N ILE A 334 18.64 11.80 -4.61
CA ILE A 334 17.95 10.63 -4.07
C ILE A 334 18.95 9.71 -3.37
N VAL A 335 20.11 9.46 -3.96
CA VAL A 335 21.19 8.69 -3.34
C VAL A 335 21.63 9.30 -2.01
N GLN A 336 21.79 10.63 -1.95
CA GLN A 336 22.10 11.32 -0.69
C GLN A 336 21.01 11.14 0.36
N SER A 337 19.74 11.19 -0.04
CA SER A 337 18.60 10.95 0.85
C SER A 337 18.59 9.50 1.36
N LEU A 338 18.88 8.53 0.48
CA LEU A 338 18.97 7.12 0.84
C LEU A 338 20.03 6.85 1.92
N LYS A 339 21.17 7.55 1.89
CA LYS A 339 22.23 7.39 2.90
C LYS A 339 21.80 7.75 4.32
N GLN A 340 20.75 8.57 4.47
CA GLN A 340 20.19 8.94 5.77
C GLN A 340 19.20 7.90 6.32
N VAL A 341 18.76 6.95 5.49
CA VAL A 341 17.81 5.90 5.87
C VAL A 341 18.55 4.72 6.51
N LYS A 342 18.30 4.47 7.80
CA LYS A 342 18.99 3.43 8.59
C LYS A 342 18.57 2.00 8.23
N ASP A 343 17.32 1.79 7.81
CA ASP A 343 16.83 0.48 7.35
C ASP A 343 16.16 0.65 5.99
N ILE A 344 16.73 0.04 4.94
CA ILE A 344 16.21 0.06 3.57
C ILE A 344 15.71 -1.31 3.12
N THR A 345 15.62 -2.26 4.05
CA THR A 345 15.34 -3.67 3.73
C THR A 345 13.86 -3.90 3.47
N HIS A 346 13.00 -3.12 4.15
CA HIS A 346 11.54 -3.25 4.11
C HIS A 346 10.79 -2.17 3.29
N TYR A 347 11.53 -1.26 2.62
CA TYR A 347 10.97 -0.16 1.81
C TYR A 347 10.77 -0.50 0.33
#